data_AF-A0A3B8KZH5-F1
#
_entry.id   AF-A0A3B8KZH5-F1
#
_cell.length_a   1.000
_cell.length_b   1.000
_cell.length_c   1.000
_cell.angle_alpha   90.00
_cell.angle_beta   90.00
_cell.angle_gamma   90.00
#
_symmetry.space_group_name_H-M   'P 1'
#
loop_
_entity.id
_entity.type
_entity.pdbx_description
1 polymer ?
#
loop_
_entity_poly.entity_id
_entity_poly.type
_entity_poly.pdbx_seq_one_letter_code
_entity_poly.pdbx_strand_id
1 'polypeptide(L)'
;EATHQLLYESQSRQRPIAHDENFWIIEGFACYMESFLPSPGGYRIGDPKYVRFHWARHRLLTEKYYVPLRTFASMGMRSFQTDPNITRNYSQASGLTHFLLHYAEGRYRDALIQHLSQIYTRDRRITISSLSKLTGVDTTELDRQYRDYLAHQESGLSTTRDRT
;
A
#
# COMPACT_ATOMS: atom_id res chain seq x y z
N GLU A 1 0.74 13.09 5.41
CA GLU A 1 0.63 14.51 5.02
C GLU A 1 1.65 15.00 3.99
N ALA A 2 2.96 15.03 4.26
CA ALA A 2 3.94 15.58 3.28
C ALA A 2 3.89 14.88 1.91
N THR A 3 3.75 13.54 1.88
CA THR A 3 3.57 12.77 0.64
C THR A 3 2.35 13.21 -0.15
N HIS A 4 1.23 13.46 0.53
CA HIS A 4 0.00 13.92 -0.12
C HIS A 4 0.26 15.27 -0.77
N GLN A 5 0.88 16.22 -0.05
CA GLN A 5 1.23 17.54 -0.59
C GLN A 5 2.13 17.43 -1.82
N LEU A 6 3.22 16.66 -1.74
CA LEU A 6 4.13 16.43 -2.87
C LEU A 6 3.41 15.88 -4.11
N LEU A 7 2.55 14.86 -3.93
CA LEU A 7 1.82 14.27 -5.04
C LEU A 7 0.76 15.21 -5.62
N TYR A 8 0.06 15.98 -4.77
CA TYR A 8 -0.90 16.98 -5.21
C TYR A 8 -0.25 18.16 -5.94
N GLU A 9 0.90 18.64 -5.46
CA GLU A 9 1.64 19.76 -6.05
C GLU A 9 2.38 19.38 -7.34
N SER A 10 2.66 18.08 -7.53
CA SER A 10 3.18 17.57 -8.81
C SER A 10 2.19 17.75 -9.98
N GLN A 11 0.93 18.06 -9.68
CA GLN A 11 -0.13 18.23 -10.67
C GLN A 11 -0.40 19.71 -10.96
N SER A 12 -0.73 20.01 -12.22
CA SER A 12 -1.01 21.38 -12.66
C SER A 12 -2.23 22.03 -11.99
N ARG A 13 -3.16 21.25 -11.42
CA ARG A 13 -4.36 21.74 -10.71
C ARG A 13 -4.84 20.74 -9.65
N GLN A 14 -5.21 21.24 -8.47
CA GLN A 14 -5.81 20.44 -7.39
C GLN A 14 -7.25 20.01 -7.72
N ARG A 15 -7.63 18.79 -7.33
CA ARG A 15 -8.99 18.22 -7.48
C ARG A 15 -9.23 17.11 -6.46
N PRO A 16 -10.50 16.75 -6.15
CA PRO A 16 -10.77 15.52 -5.43
C PRO A 16 -10.25 14.29 -6.22
N ILE A 17 -9.53 13.40 -5.52
CA ILE A 17 -9.06 12.11 -6.04
C ILE A 17 -9.61 10.98 -5.15
N ALA A 18 -9.79 9.80 -5.74
CA ALA A 18 -10.26 8.60 -5.04
C ALA A 18 -11.49 8.79 -4.13
N HIS A 19 -12.40 9.67 -4.58
CA HIS A 19 -13.63 9.95 -3.86
C HIS A 19 -14.52 8.69 -3.77
N ASP A 20 -14.61 7.94 -4.86
CA ASP A 20 -15.55 6.82 -5.01
C ASP A 20 -14.88 5.45 -4.83
N GLU A 21 -13.59 5.32 -5.15
CA GLU A 21 -12.84 4.05 -5.08
C GLU A 21 -11.33 4.28 -4.96
N ASN A 22 -10.59 3.22 -4.66
CA ASN A 22 -9.12 3.15 -4.59
C ASN A 22 -8.49 4.10 -3.55
N PHE A 23 -9.24 4.56 -2.56
CA PHE A 23 -8.73 5.53 -1.58
C PHE A 23 -7.54 4.97 -0.77
N TRP A 24 -7.56 3.67 -0.51
CA TRP A 24 -6.53 2.98 0.26
C TRP A 24 -5.12 3.15 -0.32
N ILE A 25 -4.94 3.24 -1.64
CA ILE A 25 -3.59 3.24 -2.24
C ILE A 25 -2.89 4.58 -2.00
N ILE A 26 -3.65 5.67 -1.94
CA ILE A 26 -3.13 7.02 -1.63
C ILE A 26 -2.62 7.03 -0.19
N GLU A 27 -3.46 6.59 0.74
CA GLU A 27 -3.10 6.51 2.16
C GLU A 27 -1.99 5.47 2.42
N GLY A 28 -2.04 4.34 1.72
CA GLY A 28 -1.04 3.28 1.80
C GLY A 28 0.34 3.75 1.35
N PHE A 29 0.41 4.48 0.23
CA PHE A 29 1.64 5.07 -0.26
C PHE A 29 2.15 6.17 0.67
N ALA A 30 1.27 7.01 1.22
CA ALA A 30 1.65 7.99 2.22
C ALA A 30 2.24 7.31 3.47
N CYS A 31 1.59 6.30 4.02
CA CYS A 31 2.11 5.53 5.16
C CYS A 31 3.42 4.78 4.84
N TYR A 32 3.60 4.31 3.60
CA TYR A 32 4.88 3.73 3.17
C TYR A 32 6.01 4.77 3.23
N MET A 33 5.76 5.98 2.74
CA MET A 33 6.74 7.08 2.76
C MET A 33 7.11 7.53 4.18
N GLU A 34 6.26 7.30 5.19
CA GLU A 34 6.62 7.55 6.60
C GLU A 34 7.80 6.68 7.09
N SER A 35 8.11 5.58 6.39
CA SER A 35 9.27 4.72 6.69
C SER A 35 10.61 5.25 6.15
N PHE A 36 10.60 6.47 5.58
CA PHE A 36 11.81 7.14 5.14
C PHE A 36 12.77 7.38 6.31
N LEU A 37 13.99 6.88 6.16
CA LEU A 37 15.06 7.02 7.14
C LEU A 37 16.33 7.53 6.45
N PRO A 38 16.78 8.77 6.75
CA PRO A 38 18.05 9.27 6.25
C PRO A 38 19.23 8.53 6.90
N SER A 39 20.33 8.40 6.17
CA SER A 39 21.57 7.78 6.61
C SER A 39 22.77 8.55 6.05
N PRO A 40 23.98 8.40 6.62
CA PRO A 40 25.17 9.12 6.13
C PRO A 40 25.50 8.90 4.64
N GLY A 41 25.07 7.78 4.05
CA GLY A 41 25.33 7.43 2.64
C GLY A 41 24.12 7.56 1.71
N GLY A 42 23.01 8.17 2.16
CA GLY A 42 21.79 8.28 1.37
C GLY A 42 20.53 8.06 2.22
N TYR A 43 19.50 7.49 1.62
CA TYR A 43 18.21 7.26 2.30
C TYR A 43 17.75 5.81 2.14
N ARG A 44 17.05 5.32 3.15
CA ARG A 44 16.35 4.03 3.13
C ARG A 44 14.86 4.26 3.30
N ILE A 45 14.07 3.40 2.68
CA ILE A 45 12.62 3.42 2.78
C ILE A 45 12.12 1.99 2.69
N GLY A 46 11.02 1.69 3.37
CA GLY A 46 10.39 0.38 3.31
C GLY A 46 11.04 -0.67 4.20
N ASP A 47 11.74 -0.29 5.28
CA ASP A 47 12.28 -1.28 6.23
C ASP A 47 11.11 -2.10 6.83
N PRO A 48 11.07 -3.43 6.65
CA PRO A 48 10.03 -4.30 7.20
C PRO A 48 9.73 -4.12 8.70
N LYS A 49 10.70 -3.66 9.49
CA LYS A 49 10.56 -3.44 10.93
C LYS A 49 9.81 -2.15 11.27
N TYR A 50 9.58 -1.26 10.30
CA TYR A 50 8.83 -0.03 10.52
C TYR A 50 7.42 -0.30 11.04
N VAL A 51 6.95 0.55 11.96
CA VAL A 51 5.75 0.33 12.78
C VAL A 51 4.50 0.03 11.94
N ARG A 52 4.32 0.70 10.80
CA ARG A 52 3.17 0.49 9.91
C ARG A 52 3.14 -0.93 9.33
N PHE A 53 4.29 -1.41 8.84
CA PHE A 53 4.38 -2.75 8.26
C PHE A 53 4.35 -3.85 9.32
N HIS A 54 4.91 -3.58 10.51
CA HIS A 54 4.75 -4.47 11.67
C HIS A 54 3.27 -4.71 11.97
N TRP A 55 2.48 -3.65 12.12
CA TRP A 55 1.05 -3.79 12.37
C TRP A 55 0.28 -4.44 11.22
N ALA A 56 0.67 -4.19 9.97
CA ALA A 56 0.09 -4.88 8.82
C ALA A 56 0.25 -6.41 8.91
N ARG A 57 1.45 -6.87 9.29
CA ARG A 57 1.74 -8.30 9.53
C ARG A 57 0.98 -8.85 10.72
N HIS A 58 1.09 -8.20 11.88
CA HIS A 58 0.44 -8.65 13.11
C HIS A 58 -1.07 -8.82 12.93
N ARG A 59 -1.72 -7.85 12.28
CA ARG A 59 -3.17 -7.88 12.07
C ARG A 59 -3.60 -9.01 11.14
N LEU A 60 -2.86 -9.26 10.05
CA LEU A 60 -3.19 -10.33 9.12
C LEU A 60 -2.90 -11.73 9.70
N LEU A 61 -1.73 -11.90 10.30
CA LEU A 61 -1.20 -13.21 10.69
C LEU A 61 -1.69 -13.64 12.08
N THR A 62 -1.83 -12.70 13.01
CA THR A 62 -2.25 -12.98 14.40
C THR A 62 -3.71 -12.67 14.62
N GLU A 63 -4.15 -11.42 14.38
CA GLU A 63 -5.54 -11.00 14.62
C GLU A 63 -6.53 -11.53 13.56
N LYS A 64 -6.01 -12.13 12.47
CA LYS A 64 -6.79 -12.61 11.32
C LYS A 64 -7.67 -11.53 10.68
N TYR A 65 -7.31 -10.27 10.86
CA TYR A 65 -7.98 -9.13 10.27
C TYR A 65 -7.48 -8.90 8.85
N TYR A 66 -8.39 -8.94 7.89
CA TYR A 66 -8.12 -8.60 6.50
C TYR A 66 -9.41 -8.27 5.75
N VAL A 67 -9.42 -7.16 5.02
CA VAL A 67 -10.44 -6.85 4.02
C VAL A 67 -9.93 -7.32 2.65
N PRO A 68 -10.62 -8.22 1.93
CA PRO A 68 -10.18 -8.68 0.61
C PRO A 68 -9.89 -7.52 -0.34
N LEU A 69 -8.81 -7.60 -1.15
CA LEU A 69 -8.34 -6.48 -1.96
C LEU A 69 -9.42 -5.94 -2.91
N ARG A 70 -10.27 -6.81 -3.47
CA ARG A 70 -11.39 -6.39 -4.31
C ARG A 70 -12.34 -5.44 -3.58
N THR A 71 -12.73 -5.81 -2.36
CA THR A 71 -13.60 -4.98 -1.50
C THR A 71 -12.87 -3.72 -1.08
N PHE A 72 -11.62 -3.85 -0.65
CA PHE A 72 -10.81 -2.73 -0.19
C PHE A 72 -10.55 -1.69 -1.29
N ALA A 73 -10.32 -2.13 -2.52
CA ALA A 73 -10.18 -1.27 -3.69
C ALA A 73 -11.49 -0.56 -4.06
N SER A 74 -12.65 -1.16 -3.79
CA SER A 74 -13.95 -0.50 -4.02
C SER A 74 -14.28 0.58 -2.99
N MET A 75 -13.51 0.71 -1.91
CA MET A 75 -13.73 1.75 -0.90
C MET A 75 -13.21 3.11 -1.38
N GLY A 76 -14.14 4.03 -1.61
CA GLY A 76 -13.84 5.46 -1.73
C GLY A 76 -13.55 6.13 -0.39
N MET A 77 -13.15 7.40 -0.45
CA MET A 77 -12.74 8.22 0.70
C MET A 77 -13.72 8.12 1.89
N ARG A 78 -15.01 8.35 1.65
CA ARG A 78 -16.01 8.33 2.73
C ARG A 78 -16.09 6.97 3.39
N SER A 79 -16.24 5.91 2.60
CA SER A 79 -16.35 4.54 3.12
C SER A 79 -15.12 4.15 3.94
N PHE A 80 -13.93 4.56 3.51
CA PHE A 80 -12.68 4.27 4.21
C PHE A 80 -12.56 5.06 5.52
N GLN A 81 -12.85 6.35 5.50
CA GLN A 81 -12.67 7.25 6.64
C GLN A 81 -13.72 7.07 7.74
N THR A 82 -14.91 6.58 7.41
CA THR A 82 -15.96 6.31 8.41
C THR A 82 -15.98 4.87 8.90
N ASP A 83 -15.08 4.00 8.41
CA ASP A 83 -15.00 2.61 8.85
C ASP A 83 -14.57 2.55 10.32
N PRO A 84 -15.27 1.81 11.20
CA PRO A 84 -14.87 1.66 12.60
C PRO A 84 -13.48 1.03 12.78
N ASN A 85 -12.95 0.35 11.76
CA ASN A 85 -11.63 -0.24 11.73
C ASN A 85 -10.60 0.62 10.99
N ILE A 86 -10.82 1.93 10.82
CA ILE A 86 -9.93 2.84 10.08
C ILE A 86 -8.44 2.62 10.38
N THR A 87 -8.05 2.50 11.66
CA THR A 87 -6.65 2.27 12.06
C THR A 87 -6.08 0.97 11.49
N ARG A 88 -6.89 -0.09 11.41
CA ARG A 88 -6.52 -1.36 10.78
C ARG A 88 -6.46 -1.26 9.27
N ASN A 89 -7.41 -0.55 8.66
CA ASN A 89 -7.40 -0.24 7.22
C ASN A 89 -6.10 0.49 6.81
N TYR A 90 -5.66 1.48 7.58
CA TYR A 90 -4.38 2.16 7.34
C TYR A 90 -3.18 1.21 7.35
N SER A 91 -3.10 0.29 8.32
CA SER A 91 -2.01 -0.70 8.32
C SER A 91 -2.10 -1.64 7.13
N GLN A 92 -3.30 -2.11 6.76
CA GLN A 92 -3.48 -2.97 5.61
C GLN A 92 -3.05 -2.25 4.33
N ALA A 93 -3.45 -0.99 4.16
CA ALA A 93 -3.05 -0.16 3.03
C ALA A 93 -1.51 -0.01 2.94
N SER A 94 -0.84 0.24 4.08
CA SER A 94 0.61 0.33 4.13
C SER A 94 1.31 -0.99 3.80
N GLY A 95 0.78 -2.12 4.28
CA GLY A 95 1.30 -3.45 4.00
C GLY A 95 1.12 -3.86 2.55
N LEU A 96 -0.05 -3.60 1.95
CA LEU A 96 -0.31 -3.84 0.54
C LEU A 96 0.61 -3.01 -0.36
N THR A 97 0.84 -1.75 -0.01
CA THR A 97 1.78 -0.88 -0.74
C THR A 97 3.19 -1.45 -0.69
N HIS A 98 3.64 -1.84 0.50
CA HIS A 98 4.96 -2.46 0.70
C HIS A 98 5.10 -3.74 -0.13
N PHE A 99 4.10 -4.63 -0.07
CA PHE A 99 4.01 -5.83 -0.90
C PHE A 99 4.14 -5.51 -2.40
N LEU A 100 3.35 -4.57 -2.93
CA LEU A 100 3.39 -4.25 -4.35
C LEU A 100 4.74 -3.67 -4.79
N LEU A 101 5.45 -2.96 -3.91
CA LEU A 101 6.78 -2.38 -4.20
C LEU A 101 7.93 -3.39 -4.14
N HIS A 102 7.82 -4.42 -3.29
CA HIS A 102 8.95 -5.26 -2.86
C HIS A 102 8.78 -6.75 -3.17
N TYR A 103 7.57 -7.25 -3.38
CA TYR A 103 7.32 -8.66 -3.67
C TYR A 103 8.03 -9.11 -4.95
N ALA A 104 8.71 -10.26 -4.88
CA ALA A 104 9.45 -10.86 -6.00
C ALA A 104 10.31 -9.81 -6.73
N GLU A 105 11.19 -9.15 -5.98
CA GLU A 105 12.09 -8.10 -6.49
C GLU A 105 11.37 -6.86 -7.06
N GLY A 106 10.12 -6.63 -6.64
CA GLY A 106 9.31 -5.50 -7.09
C GLY A 106 8.50 -5.80 -8.35
N ARG A 107 8.10 -7.06 -8.57
CA ARG A 107 7.29 -7.50 -9.71
C ARG A 107 6.06 -6.63 -10.01
N TYR A 108 5.44 -6.03 -8.99
CA TYR A 108 4.25 -5.20 -9.14
C TYR A 108 4.49 -3.71 -8.95
N ARG A 109 5.77 -3.28 -8.84
CA ARG A 109 6.14 -1.90 -8.58
C ARG A 109 5.59 -0.97 -9.66
N ASP A 110 5.83 -1.31 -10.92
CA ASP A 110 5.40 -0.48 -12.05
C ASP A 110 3.87 -0.41 -12.14
N ALA A 111 3.17 -1.50 -11.83
CA ALA A 111 1.71 -1.52 -11.77
C ALA A 111 1.16 -0.59 -10.67
N LEU A 112 1.79 -0.57 -9.48
CA LEU A 112 1.43 0.36 -8.41
C LEU A 112 1.65 1.82 -8.84
N ILE A 113 2.82 2.13 -9.39
CA ILE A 113 3.17 3.48 -9.84
C ILE A 113 2.23 3.94 -10.95
N GLN A 114 1.91 3.05 -11.90
CA GLN A 114 0.93 3.33 -12.95
C GLN A 114 -0.47 3.58 -12.37
N HIS A 115 -0.91 2.80 -11.38
CA HIS A 115 -2.20 3.00 -10.74
C HIS A 115 -2.27 4.35 -10.03
N LEU A 116 -1.25 4.70 -9.23
CA LEU A 116 -1.12 6.01 -8.62
C LEU A 116 -1.13 7.11 -9.68
N SER A 117 -0.32 6.98 -10.72
CA SER A 117 -0.28 7.95 -11.83
C SER A 117 -1.67 8.17 -12.45
N GLN A 118 -2.43 7.10 -12.71
CA GLN A 118 -3.80 7.22 -13.26
C GLN A 118 -4.77 7.93 -12.29
N ILE A 119 -4.65 7.69 -10.98
CA ILE A 119 -5.48 8.33 -9.96
C ILE A 119 -5.20 9.84 -9.89
N TYR A 120 -3.92 10.23 -9.88
CA TYR A 120 -3.51 11.64 -9.78
C TYR A 120 -3.67 12.39 -11.11
N THR A 121 -3.51 11.72 -12.25
CA THR A 121 -3.60 12.37 -13.57
C THR A 121 -5.03 12.79 -13.88
N ARG A 122 -5.19 13.98 -14.45
CA ARG A 122 -6.48 14.63 -14.69
C ARG A 122 -7.17 14.23 -16.01
N ASP A 123 -6.44 13.63 -16.95
CA ASP A 123 -6.97 13.41 -18.31
C ASP A 123 -8.23 12.55 -18.26
N ARG A 124 -9.37 13.13 -18.68
CA ARG A 124 -10.68 12.45 -18.73
C ARG A 124 -10.69 11.26 -19.68
N ARG A 125 -9.66 11.11 -20.54
CA ARG A 125 -9.45 9.96 -21.40
C ARG A 125 -8.78 8.79 -20.67
N ILE A 126 -8.19 9.03 -19.49
CA ILE A 126 -7.57 7.99 -18.68
C ILE A 126 -8.63 7.38 -17.78
N THR A 127 -8.93 6.11 -18.02
CA THR A 127 -9.68 5.26 -17.10
C THR A 127 -8.71 4.66 -16.08
N ILE A 128 -9.03 4.79 -14.80
CA ILE A 128 -8.28 4.14 -13.72
C ILE A 128 -8.46 2.62 -13.92
N SER A 129 -7.36 1.93 -14.24
CA SER A 129 -7.37 0.49 -14.46
C SER A 129 -7.27 -0.22 -13.12
N SER A 130 -8.04 -1.29 -12.90
CA SER A 130 -7.93 -2.09 -11.68
C SER A 130 -6.51 -2.64 -11.51
N LEU A 131 -6.10 -2.87 -10.25
CA LEU A 131 -4.83 -3.54 -9.98
C LEU A 131 -4.74 -4.89 -10.70
N SER A 132 -5.81 -5.67 -10.76
CA SER A 132 -5.79 -6.95 -11.46
C SER A 132 -5.46 -6.83 -12.95
N LYS A 133 -5.92 -5.76 -13.59
CA LYS A 133 -5.59 -5.47 -14.98
C LYS A 133 -4.14 -5.03 -15.14
N LEU A 134 -3.64 -4.20 -14.22
CA LEU A 134 -2.27 -3.66 -14.28
C LEU A 134 -1.21 -4.70 -13.93
N THR A 135 -1.49 -5.61 -12.99
CA THR A 135 -0.58 -6.69 -12.60
C THR A 135 -0.71 -7.93 -13.48
N GLY A 136 -1.84 -8.08 -14.19
CA GLY A 136 -2.20 -9.32 -14.89
C GLY A 136 -2.57 -10.47 -13.96
N VAL A 137 -2.88 -10.18 -12.69
CA VAL A 137 -3.13 -11.17 -11.63
C VAL A 137 -4.47 -10.88 -10.96
N ASP A 138 -5.31 -11.89 -10.78
CA ASP A 138 -6.59 -11.71 -10.11
C ASP A 138 -6.42 -11.25 -8.65
N THR A 139 -7.38 -10.47 -8.14
CA THR A 139 -7.35 -9.96 -6.76
C THR A 139 -7.27 -11.05 -5.70
N THR A 140 -7.89 -12.21 -5.90
CA THR A 140 -7.80 -13.32 -4.94
C THR A 140 -6.39 -13.92 -4.91
N GLU A 141 -5.71 -13.98 -6.05
CA GLU A 141 -4.33 -14.42 -6.10
C GLU A 141 -3.38 -13.37 -5.49
N LEU A 142 -3.66 -12.08 -5.69
CA LEU A 142 -2.93 -11.00 -4.98
C LEU A 142 -3.12 -11.09 -3.46
N ASP A 143 -4.32 -11.36 -2.98
CA ASP A 143 -4.61 -11.57 -1.54
C ASP A 143 -3.78 -12.74 -0.98
N ARG A 144 -3.70 -13.84 -1.73
CA ARG A 144 -2.91 -15.03 -1.37
C ARG A 144 -1.41 -14.70 -1.33
N GLN A 145 -0.89 -14.06 -2.37
CA GLN A 145 0.53 -13.67 -2.44
C GLN A 145 0.91 -12.66 -1.35
N TYR A 146 0.01 -11.73 -1.01
CA TYR A 146 0.20 -10.79 0.08
C TYR A 146 0.33 -11.52 1.42
N ARG A 147 -0.55 -12.49 1.70
CA ARG A 147 -0.46 -13.30 2.92
C ARG A 147 0.86 -14.05 3.00
N ASP A 148 1.25 -14.72 1.91
CA ASP A 148 2.52 -15.45 1.86
C ASP A 148 3.70 -14.52 2.07
N TYR A 149 3.70 -13.37 1.39
CA TYR A 149 4.74 -12.35 1.53
C TYR A 149 4.95 -11.93 2.98
N LEU A 150 3.86 -11.61 3.68
CA LEU A 150 3.92 -11.21 5.09
C LEU A 150 4.38 -12.35 6.00
N ALA A 151 3.98 -13.59 5.73
CA ALA A 151 4.42 -14.76 6.49
C ALA A 151 5.95 -14.99 6.33
N HIS A 152 6.45 -14.96 5.10
CA HIS A 152 7.89 -15.07 4.82
C HIS A 152 8.69 -13.95 5.49
N GLN A 153 8.18 -12.72 5.43
CA GLN A 153 8.79 -11.57 6.08
C GLN A 153 8.84 -11.74 7.60
N GLU A 154 7.78 -12.24 8.24
CA GLU A 154 7.73 -12.48 9.68
C GLU A 154 8.72 -13.57 10.13
N SER A 155 8.81 -14.67 9.36
CA SER A 155 9.79 -15.73 9.61
C SER A 155 11.23 -15.20 9.54
N GLY A 156 11.57 -14.43 8.50
CA GLY A 156 12.92 -13.87 8.33
C GLY A 156 13.32 -12.88 9.43
N LEU A 157 12.35 -12.12 9.96
CA LEU A 157 12.58 -11.20 11.06
C LEU A 157 12.80 -11.92 12.40
N SER A 158 12.08 -13.01 12.65
CA SER A 158 12.25 -13.84 13.85
C SER A 158 13.63 -14.49 13.89
N THR A 159 14.08 -15.10 12.78
CA THR A 159 15.42 -15.73 12.69
C THR A 159 16.57 -14.75 12.93
N THR A 160 16.38 -13.48 12.57
CA THR A 160 17.41 -12.44 12.81
C THR A 160 17.51 -12.08 14.30
N ARG A 161 16.41 -12.21 15.05
CA ARG A 161 16.34 -11.85 16.48
C ARG A 161 16.99 -12.90 17.39
N ASP A 162 16.96 -14.18 16.99
CA ASP A 162 17.59 -15.29 17.73
C ASP A 162 19.11 -15.38 17.52
N ARG A 163 19.67 -14.58 16.59
CA ARG A 163 21.10 -14.56 16.23
C ARG A 163 21.90 -13.40 16.83
N THR A 164 21.27 -12.57 17.65
CA THR A 164 21.87 -11.41 18.35
C THR A 164 21.66 -11.52 19.84
#